data_AF-A0AAN8CJ91-F1
#
_entry.id   AF-A0AAN8CJ91-F1
#
_cell.length_a   1.000
_cell.length_b   1.000
_cell.length_c   1.000
_cell.angle_alpha   90.00
_cell.angle_beta   90.00
_cell.angle_gamma   90.00
#
_symmetry.space_group_name_H-M   'P 1'
#
loop_
_entity.id
_entity.type
_entity.pdbx_description
1 polymer ?
#
loop_
_entity_poly.entity_id
_entity_poly.type
_entity_poly.pdbx_seq_one_letter_code
_entity_poly.pdbx_strand_id
1 'polypeptide(L)'
;MAVANAKPALNECDPKHCLPQIYKALLTASCLSCPNDTIQFLKNTLTAFQGHDSLQDVDWHKFVADAEQLPATTTLTDRTSDCAYMEPDDIMMSLCLFEKAYCCYRNNLTSSCFRKRKRFAAQSKRDIAELALKMDLEKKRHERNCQLVALAKWLNWVQLRKKTQAVASEKLESLVNAGRLKRIIAAWRNVIKDSKRTKEYYKRLKMGFIEIGNKVNQTEEGCDILSMLPSNLSLKIFRYLELRDCLNCAEVCSTWRAIIQSGTLWSQINFSVEKDWITEGKMKQILQNYRPFVIHLNLRGCTTLKGPSLKCISEYCTFNY
;
A
#
# COMPACT_ATOMS: atom_id res chain seq x y z
N MET A 1 6.24 -49.01 107.11
CA MET A 1 7.27 -48.05 106.66
C MET A 1 7.23 -48.01 105.14
N ALA A 2 7.26 -46.79 104.59
CA ALA A 2 6.69 -46.43 103.29
C ALA A 2 7.52 -46.85 102.07
N VAL A 3 6.76 -47.14 101.00
CA VAL A 3 7.18 -47.24 99.59
C VAL A 3 7.38 -45.83 99.02
N ALA A 4 8.47 -45.59 98.30
CA ALA A 4 8.61 -44.43 97.41
C ALA A 4 9.49 -44.79 96.21
N ASN A 5 8.86 -45.33 95.16
CA ASN A 5 9.38 -45.30 93.80
C ASN A 5 9.12 -43.89 93.23
N ALA A 6 10.18 -43.13 92.95
CA ALA A 6 10.10 -41.83 92.32
C ALA A 6 9.89 -41.97 90.80
N LYS A 7 8.85 -41.29 90.29
CA LYS A 7 8.55 -41.13 88.86
C LYS A 7 9.62 -40.26 88.16
N PRO A 8 9.92 -40.49 86.87
CA PRO A 8 10.63 -39.52 86.06
C PRO A 8 9.62 -38.48 85.51
N ALA A 9 9.73 -37.23 85.96
CA ALA A 9 9.00 -36.10 85.38
C ALA A 9 9.80 -35.57 84.18
N LEU A 10 9.50 -36.10 82.98
CA LEU A 10 9.78 -35.41 81.73
C LEU A 10 8.81 -34.22 81.65
N ASN A 11 9.28 -33.04 82.01
CA ASN A 11 8.53 -31.80 81.82
C ASN A 11 8.33 -31.57 80.32
N GLU A 12 7.08 -31.64 79.89
CA GLU A 12 6.60 -31.16 78.60
C GLU A 12 7.03 -29.68 78.44
N CYS A 13 7.85 -29.39 77.44
CA CYS A 13 8.24 -28.02 77.12
C CYS A 13 7.05 -27.28 76.49
N ASP A 14 6.47 -26.34 77.24
CA ASP A 14 5.45 -25.43 76.73
C ASP A 14 5.95 -24.66 75.50
N PRO A 15 5.16 -24.55 74.41
CA PRO A 15 5.57 -23.92 73.14
C PRO A 15 5.94 -22.43 73.28
N LYS A 16 5.59 -21.79 74.40
CA LYS A 16 5.96 -20.40 74.73
C LYS A 16 7.46 -20.23 75.03
N HIS A 17 8.16 -21.28 75.47
CA HIS A 17 9.60 -21.21 75.78
C HIS A 17 10.52 -21.54 74.60
N CYS A 18 9.99 -22.11 73.51
CA CYS A 18 10.78 -22.40 72.30
C CYS A 18 10.76 -21.28 71.26
N LEU A 19 9.92 -20.25 71.42
CA LEU A 19 9.79 -19.15 70.46
C LEU A 19 11.12 -18.45 70.13
N PRO A 20 12.00 -18.11 71.09
CA PRO A 20 13.30 -17.49 70.80
C PRO A 20 14.24 -18.40 70.00
N GLN A 21 14.15 -19.72 70.19
CA GLN A 21 14.98 -20.71 69.49
C GLN A 21 14.52 -20.85 68.03
N ILE A 22 13.21 -20.87 67.79
CA ILE A 22 12.63 -20.87 66.44
C ILE A 22 13.04 -19.61 65.68
N TYR A 23 12.93 -18.43 66.31
CA TYR A 23 13.39 -17.17 65.70
C TYR A 23 14.88 -17.19 65.37
N LYS A 24 15.72 -17.69 66.29
CA LYS A 24 17.16 -17.81 66.05
C LYS A 24 17.44 -18.72 64.87
N ALA A 25 16.84 -19.88 64.80
CA ALA A 25 17.08 -20.84 63.72
C ALA A 25 16.59 -20.33 62.35
N LEU A 26 15.39 -19.75 62.28
CA LEU A 26 14.86 -19.12 61.08
C LEU A 26 15.74 -17.97 60.57
N LEU A 27 16.23 -17.14 61.49
CA LEU A 27 17.17 -16.06 61.15
C LEU A 27 18.50 -16.60 60.65
N THR A 28 19.00 -17.69 61.24
CA THR A 28 20.27 -18.30 60.85
C THR A 28 20.16 -18.95 59.46
N ALA A 29 19.11 -19.74 59.22
CA ALA A 29 18.82 -20.35 57.92
C ALA A 29 18.61 -19.29 56.82
N SER A 30 17.83 -18.25 57.10
CA SER A 30 17.63 -17.15 56.16
C SER A 30 18.93 -16.40 55.84
N CYS A 31 19.79 -16.18 56.85
CA CYS A 31 21.11 -15.56 56.65
C CYS A 31 22.06 -16.43 55.82
N LEU A 32 22.01 -17.75 55.96
CA LEU A 32 22.87 -18.69 55.25
C LEU A 32 22.40 -18.92 53.80
N SER A 33 21.12 -19.21 53.59
CA SER A 33 20.56 -19.55 52.27
C SER A 33 20.36 -18.34 51.34
N CYS A 34 20.46 -17.11 51.86
CA CYS A 34 20.33 -15.85 51.10
C CYS A 34 19.23 -15.83 50.01
N PRO A 35 17.96 -16.14 50.34
CA PRO A 35 16.88 -16.20 49.36
C PRO A 35 16.48 -14.81 48.83
N ASN A 36 16.20 -14.72 47.53
CA ASN A 36 15.75 -13.48 46.86
C ASN A 36 14.45 -12.91 47.46
N ASP A 37 13.53 -13.78 47.90
CA ASP A 37 12.34 -13.40 48.67
C ASP A 37 12.39 -14.02 50.07
N THR A 38 12.79 -13.21 51.04
CA THR A 38 12.95 -13.63 52.44
C THR A 38 11.62 -13.89 53.12
N ILE A 39 10.56 -13.18 52.74
CA ILE A 39 9.24 -13.35 53.37
C ILE A 39 8.64 -14.66 52.90
N GLN A 40 8.73 -14.95 51.59
CA GLN A 40 8.25 -16.21 51.05
C GLN A 40 9.07 -17.40 51.56
N PHE A 41 10.40 -17.26 51.67
CA PHE A 41 11.25 -18.27 52.29
C PHE A 41 10.80 -18.55 53.73
N LEU A 42 10.69 -17.51 54.57
CA LEU A 42 10.29 -17.66 55.97
C LEU A 42 8.89 -18.26 56.13
N LYS A 43 7.93 -17.89 55.26
CA LYS A 43 6.60 -18.50 55.23
C LYS A 43 6.67 -19.99 54.91
N ASN A 44 7.41 -20.37 53.87
CA ASN A 44 7.58 -21.76 53.48
C ASN A 44 8.27 -22.58 54.58
N THR A 45 9.27 -22.00 55.25
CA THR A 45 9.93 -22.66 56.39
C THR A 45 8.96 -22.80 57.57
N LEU A 46 8.19 -21.76 57.91
CA LEU A 46 7.16 -21.79 58.95
C LEU A 46 6.05 -22.80 58.69
N THR A 47 5.58 -22.95 57.45
CA THR A 47 4.60 -23.98 57.08
C THR A 47 5.17 -25.39 57.21
N ALA A 48 6.47 -25.59 56.97
CA ALA A 48 7.13 -26.87 57.20
C ALA A 48 7.23 -27.21 58.70
N PHE A 49 7.35 -26.20 59.59
CA PHE A 49 7.35 -26.40 61.04
C PHE A 49 5.99 -26.82 61.61
N GLN A 50 4.88 -26.44 60.98
CA GLN A 50 3.53 -26.74 61.48
C GLN A 50 3.13 -28.23 61.35
N GLY A 51 3.93 -29.05 60.65
CA GLY A 51 3.66 -30.48 60.45
C GLY A 51 4.29 -31.42 61.49
N HIS A 52 5.00 -30.91 62.50
CA HIS A 52 5.69 -31.71 63.51
C HIS A 52 5.20 -31.37 64.93
N ASP A 53 4.73 -32.38 65.67
CA ASP A 53 4.13 -32.22 67.01
C ASP A 53 5.16 -31.92 68.13
N SER A 54 6.47 -32.07 67.87
CA SER A 54 7.53 -31.75 68.82
C SER A 54 8.69 -30.97 68.17
N LEU A 55 9.18 -29.93 68.86
CA LEU A 55 10.31 -29.09 68.41
C LEU A 55 11.67 -29.79 68.48
N GLN A 56 11.74 -30.94 69.16
CA GLN A 56 12.95 -31.74 69.31
C GLN A 56 13.16 -32.70 68.11
N ASP A 57 12.11 -33.04 67.37
CA ASP A 57 12.20 -33.89 66.16
C ASP A 57 12.56 -33.12 64.88
N VAL A 58 12.66 -31.79 64.95
CA VAL A 58 12.96 -30.99 63.77
C VAL A 58 14.47 -30.96 63.53
N ASP A 59 14.90 -31.66 62.48
CA ASP A 59 16.29 -31.62 62.01
C ASP A 59 16.60 -30.27 61.33
N TRP A 60 17.09 -29.34 62.16
CA TRP A 60 17.44 -27.98 61.76
C TRP A 60 18.52 -27.91 60.69
N HIS A 61 19.32 -28.97 60.50
CA HIS A 61 20.37 -29.03 59.49
C HIS A 61 19.83 -29.18 58.07
N LYS A 62 18.61 -29.72 57.89
CA LYS A 62 17.99 -29.87 56.56
C LYS A 62 17.60 -28.55 55.89
N PHE A 63 17.46 -27.47 56.67
CA PHE A 63 17.09 -26.15 56.14
C PHE A 63 18.30 -25.29 55.74
N VAL A 64 19.51 -25.77 56.01
CA VAL A 64 20.77 -25.13 55.59
C VAL A 64 21.35 -25.98 54.47
N ALA A 65 21.20 -25.52 53.23
CA ALA A 65 21.58 -26.26 52.04
C ALA A 65 23.08 -26.65 51.95
N ASP A 66 23.94 -26.11 52.82
CA ASP A 66 25.40 -26.34 52.86
C ASP A 66 25.93 -26.63 54.29
N ALA A 67 25.22 -27.43 55.09
CA ALA A 67 25.71 -27.79 56.44
C ALA A 67 26.83 -28.86 56.46
N GLU A 68 27.32 -29.31 55.29
CA GLU A 68 28.39 -30.32 55.18
C GLU A 68 29.81 -29.78 55.47
N GLN A 69 29.97 -28.46 55.70
CA GLN A 69 31.29 -27.86 55.99
C GLN A 69 31.49 -27.42 57.45
N LEU A 70 30.75 -27.95 58.43
CA LEU A 70 31.17 -27.85 59.82
C LEU A 70 32.08 -29.04 60.18
N PRO A 71 33.35 -28.82 60.57
CA PRO A 71 34.17 -29.92 61.06
C PRO A 71 33.52 -30.48 62.33
N ALA A 72 33.45 -31.81 62.37
CA ALA A 72 32.92 -32.60 63.46
C ALA A 72 33.36 -32.04 64.82
N THR A 73 32.35 -31.76 65.64
CA THR A 73 32.35 -31.76 67.10
C THR A 73 33.74 -31.87 67.72
N THR A 74 34.40 -30.73 67.96
CA THR A 74 35.46 -30.71 68.98
C THR A 74 34.75 -30.90 70.31
N THR A 75 34.82 -32.13 70.81
CA THR A 75 34.37 -32.51 72.15
C THR A 75 34.92 -31.50 73.15
N LEU A 76 34.01 -30.71 73.72
CA LEU A 76 34.26 -29.85 74.87
C LEU A 76 34.43 -30.76 76.11
N THR A 77 35.52 -31.51 76.16
CA THR A 77 35.92 -32.31 77.31
C THR A 77 37.28 -31.90 77.86
N ASP A 78 37.92 -30.85 77.32
CA ASP A 78 39.30 -30.51 77.67
C ASP A 78 39.48 -29.09 78.25
N ARG A 79 38.48 -28.60 79.01
CA ARG A 79 38.61 -27.33 79.77
C ARG A 79 38.21 -27.42 81.24
N THR A 80 37.93 -28.61 81.75
CA THR A 80 37.61 -28.83 83.16
C THR A 80 38.82 -29.07 84.05
N SER A 81 40.04 -28.86 83.56
CA SER A 81 41.27 -29.17 84.30
C SER A 81 41.91 -27.97 85.03
N ASP A 82 41.50 -26.72 84.75
CA ASP A 82 42.17 -25.52 85.30
C ASP A 82 41.33 -24.69 86.31
N CYS A 83 40.17 -25.18 86.74
CA CYS A 83 39.31 -24.46 87.71
C CYS A 83 39.54 -24.85 89.18
N ALA A 84 40.60 -25.60 89.50
CA ALA A 84 40.80 -26.16 90.84
C ALA A 84 41.26 -25.14 91.92
N TYR A 85 41.58 -23.90 91.55
CA TYR A 85 42.17 -22.90 92.49
C TYR A 85 41.55 -21.48 92.43
N MET A 86 40.38 -21.28 91.84
CA MET A 86 39.74 -19.95 91.78
C MET A 86 38.57 -19.85 92.78
N GLU A 87 38.49 -18.74 93.53
CA GLU A 87 37.35 -18.48 94.42
C GLU A 87 36.04 -18.40 93.60
N PRO A 88 34.89 -18.84 94.17
CA PRO A 88 33.63 -18.92 93.44
C PRO A 88 33.19 -17.61 92.77
N ASP A 89 33.53 -16.46 93.38
CA ASP A 89 33.20 -15.13 92.89
C ASP A 89 34.05 -14.74 91.65
N ASP A 90 35.30 -15.19 91.56
CA ASP A 90 36.19 -14.96 90.41
C ASP A 90 35.79 -15.81 89.19
N ILE A 91 35.32 -17.05 89.42
CA ILE A 91 34.76 -17.91 88.38
C ILE A 91 33.48 -17.27 87.79
N MET A 92 32.60 -16.76 88.67
CA MET A 92 31.37 -16.07 88.27
C MET A 92 31.66 -14.78 87.47
N MET A 93 32.66 -14.00 87.88
CA MET A 93 33.08 -12.78 87.17
C MET A 93 33.65 -13.09 85.77
N SER A 94 34.49 -14.12 85.66
CA SER A 94 35.05 -14.59 84.38
C SER A 94 33.97 -15.05 83.40
N LEU A 95 32.99 -15.85 83.87
CA LEU A 95 31.83 -16.28 83.08
C LEU A 95 30.99 -15.10 82.59
N CYS A 96 30.74 -14.09 83.43
CA CYS A 96 30.00 -12.89 83.05
C CYS A 96 30.74 -12.06 81.97
N LEU A 97 32.07 -11.98 82.04
CA LEU A 97 32.89 -11.30 81.02
C LEU A 97 32.90 -12.08 79.70
N PHE A 98 33.01 -13.41 79.73
CA PHE A 98 32.89 -14.25 78.54
C PHE A 98 31.51 -14.12 77.87
N GLU A 99 30.44 -14.09 78.66
CA GLU A 99 29.08 -13.92 78.15
C GLU A 99 28.91 -12.54 77.47
N LYS A 100 29.40 -11.46 78.10
CA LYS A 100 29.40 -10.12 77.51
C LYS A 100 30.22 -10.04 76.22
N ALA A 101 31.42 -10.64 76.20
CA ALA A 101 32.27 -10.69 75.02
C ALA A 101 31.61 -11.46 73.86
N TYR A 102 31.00 -12.62 74.17
CA TYR A 102 30.27 -13.42 73.21
C TYR A 102 29.02 -12.69 72.67
N CYS A 103 28.26 -12.02 73.54
CA CYS A 103 27.13 -11.19 73.15
C CYS A 103 27.56 -10.03 72.23
N CYS A 104 28.67 -9.36 72.54
CA CYS A 104 29.22 -8.29 71.70
C CYS A 104 29.64 -8.82 70.32
N TYR A 105 30.39 -9.93 70.28
CA TYR A 105 30.79 -10.58 69.04
C TYR A 105 29.57 -11.00 68.19
N ARG A 106 28.57 -11.65 68.81
CA ARG A 106 27.32 -12.06 68.16
C ARG A 106 26.55 -10.87 67.62
N ASN A 107 26.42 -9.80 68.40
CA ASN A 107 25.71 -8.58 67.97
C ASN A 107 26.44 -7.88 66.81
N ASN A 108 27.77 -7.87 66.81
CA ASN A 108 28.55 -7.29 65.73
C ASN A 108 28.44 -8.12 64.44
N LEU A 109 28.56 -9.44 64.54
CA LEU A 109 28.37 -10.35 63.39
C LEU A 109 26.97 -10.23 62.80
N THR A 110 25.93 -10.31 63.64
CA THR A 110 24.54 -10.19 63.18
C THR A 110 24.32 -8.83 62.52
N SER A 111 24.75 -7.73 63.14
CA SER A 111 24.67 -6.38 62.56
C SER A 111 25.40 -6.28 61.21
N SER A 112 26.60 -6.85 61.11
CA SER A 112 27.40 -6.89 59.87
C SER A 112 26.68 -7.68 58.76
N CYS A 113 26.14 -8.87 59.08
CA CYS A 113 25.36 -9.68 58.15
C CYS A 113 24.11 -8.95 57.67
N PHE A 114 23.35 -8.32 58.57
CA PHE A 114 22.18 -7.51 58.20
C PHE A 114 22.55 -6.34 57.29
N ARG A 115 23.65 -5.64 57.56
CA ARG A 115 24.13 -4.54 56.68
C ARG A 115 24.56 -5.05 55.31
N LYS A 116 25.29 -6.17 55.24
CA LYS A 116 25.68 -6.80 53.97
C LYS A 116 24.43 -7.23 53.19
N ARG A 117 23.47 -7.88 53.85
CA ARG A 117 22.20 -8.30 53.24
C ARG A 117 21.37 -7.12 52.74
N LYS A 118 21.24 -6.06 53.55
CA LYS A 118 20.51 -4.84 53.15
C LYS A 118 21.14 -4.21 51.90
N ARG A 119 22.47 -4.16 51.83
CA ARG A 119 23.19 -3.68 50.65
C ARG A 119 22.99 -4.59 49.44
N PHE A 120 23.10 -5.91 49.61
CA PHE A 120 22.85 -6.87 48.55
C PHE A 120 21.41 -6.78 48.00
N ALA A 121 20.40 -6.71 48.88
CA ALA A 121 19.01 -6.56 48.46
C ALA A 121 18.76 -5.24 47.72
N ALA A 122 19.39 -4.14 48.16
CA ALA A 122 19.30 -2.86 47.46
C ALA A 122 20.01 -2.89 46.10
N GLN A 123 21.16 -3.56 45.99
CA GLN A 123 21.87 -3.74 44.73
C GLN A 123 21.09 -4.63 43.76
N SER A 124 20.62 -5.78 44.22
CA SER A 124 19.80 -6.70 43.43
C SER A 124 18.56 -6.01 42.85
N LYS A 125 17.85 -5.19 43.65
CA LYS A 125 16.73 -4.38 43.14
C LYS A 125 17.15 -3.39 42.05
N ARG A 126 18.31 -2.75 42.19
CA ARG A 126 18.85 -1.84 41.17
C ARG A 126 19.23 -2.59 39.90
N ASP A 127 19.90 -3.72 40.02
CA ASP A 127 20.32 -4.54 38.87
C ASP A 127 19.10 -5.07 38.10
N ILE A 128 18.05 -5.51 38.80
CA ILE A 128 16.78 -5.93 38.18
C ILE A 128 16.14 -4.76 37.41
N ALA A 129 16.11 -3.55 37.99
CA ALA A 129 15.57 -2.38 37.32
C ALA A 129 16.41 -1.96 36.10
N GLU A 130 17.74 -2.00 36.20
CA GLU A 130 18.64 -1.69 35.10
C GLU A 130 18.49 -2.70 33.95
N LEU A 131 18.40 -4.00 34.27
CA LEU A 131 18.16 -5.04 33.29
C LEU A 131 16.82 -4.84 32.59
N ALA A 132 15.76 -4.50 33.34
CA ALA A 132 14.44 -4.21 32.76
C ALA A 132 14.49 -3.03 31.79
N LEU A 133 15.20 -1.96 32.11
CA LEU A 133 15.40 -0.81 31.22
C LEU A 133 16.18 -1.19 29.96
N LYS A 134 17.25 -1.98 30.08
CA LYS A 134 18.02 -2.48 28.94
C LYS A 134 17.17 -3.37 28.02
N MET A 135 16.36 -4.27 28.60
CA MET A 135 15.44 -5.12 27.85
C MET A 135 14.38 -4.29 27.10
N ASP A 136 13.80 -3.26 27.73
CA ASP A 136 12.83 -2.37 27.08
C ASP A 136 13.46 -1.58 25.92
N LEU A 137 14.68 -1.08 26.11
CA LEU A 137 15.42 -0.38 25.06
C LEU A 137 15.70 -1.30 23.86
N GLU A 138 16.19 -2.51 24.10
CA GLU A 138 16.46 -3.48 23.04
C GLU A 138 15.17 -3.92 22.33
N LYS A 139 14.07 -4.08 23.06
CA LYS A 139 12.75 -4.36 22.46
C LYS A 139 12.33 -3.26 21.49
N LYS A 140 12.37 -1.99 21.92
CA LYS A 140 12.06 -0.83 21.06
C LYS A 140 12.97 -0.75 19.85
N ARG A 141 14.25 -1.04 20.02
CA ARG A 141 15.24 -1.09 18.92
C ARG A 141 14.90 -2.18 17.92
N HIS A 142 14.56 -3.38 18.41
CA HIS A 142 14.16 -4.50 17.58
C HIS A 142 12.89 -4.18 16.79
N GLU A 143 11.85 -3.64 17.43
CA GLU A 143 10.61 -3.20 16.78
C GLU A 143 10.87 -2.20 15.66
N ARG A 144 11.69 -1.17 15.92
CA ARG A 144 12.10 -0.18 14.91
C ARG A 144 12.84 -0.82 13.75
N ASN A 145 13.75 -1.75 14.02
CA ASN A 145 14.50 -2.45 12.98
C ASN A 145 13.56 -3.30 12.11
N CYS A 146 12.59 -4.00 12.70
CA CYS A 146 11.58 -4.75 11.95
C CYS A 146 10.77 -3.82 11.03
N GLN A 147 10.34 -2.66 11.53
CA GLN A 147 9.64 -1.65 10.72
C GLN A 147 10.51 -1.15 9.57
N LEU A 148 11.78 -0.85 9.81
CA LEU A 148 12.72 -0.40 8.76
C LEU A 148 12.94 -1.46 7.69
N VAL A 149 13.07 -2.73 8.07
CA VAL A 149 13.19 -3.84 7.12
C VAL A 149 11.91 -3.99 6.29
N ALA A 150 10.73 -3.89 6.92
CA ALA A 150 9.46 -3.93 6.22
C ALA A 150 9.31 -2.75 5.23
N LEU A 151 9.69 -1.53 5.65
CA LEU A 151 9.69 -0.34 4.80
C LEU A 151 10.67 -0.48 3.63
N ALA A 152 11.86 -1.02 3.85
CA ALA A 152 12.85 -1.25 2.79
C ALA A 152 12.32 -2.28 1.77
N LYS A 153 11.72 -3.39 2.22
CA LYS A 153 11.07 -4.37 1.34
C LYS A 153 9.93 -3.74 0.54
N TRP A 154 9.09 -2.93 1.20
CA TRP A 154 8.00 -2.22 0.55
C TRP A 154 8.52 -1.23 -0.49
N LEU A 155 9.55 -0.44 -0.17
CA LEU A 155 10.15 0.52 -1.10
C LEU A 155 10.71 -0.19 -2.34
N ASN A 156 11.42 -1.30 -2.16
CA ASN A 156 11.93 -2.11 -3.26
C ASN A 156 10.80 -2.66 -4.13
N TRP A 157 9.73 -3.15 -3.51
CA TRP A 157 8.55 -3.62 -4.24
C TRP A 157 7.86 -2.49 -5.02
N VAL A 158 7.70 -1.31 -4.44
CA VAL A 158 7.14 -0.13 -5.12
C VAL A 158 8.00 0.27 -6.32
N GLN A 159 9.32 0.30 -6.16
CA GLN A 159 10.25 0.62 -7.25
C GLN A 159 10.17 -0.41 -8.38
N LEU A 160 10.17 -1.70 -8.04
CA LEU A 160 10.03 -2.77 -9.02
C LEU A 160 8.71 -2.65 -9.78
N ARG A 161 7.59 -2.45 -9.06
CA ARG A 161 6.27 -2.27 -9.64
C ARG A 161 6.22 -1.06 -10.58
N LYS A 162 6.80 0.08 -10.18
CA LYS A 162 6.90 1.27 -11.04
C LYS A 162 7.66 0.97 -12.34
N LYS A 163 8.79 0.25 -12.26
CA LYS A 163 9.55 -0.17 -13.45
C LYS A 163 8.73 -1.09 -14.35
N THR A 164 8.08 -2.10 -13.80
CA THR A 164 7.23 -3.02 -14.58
C THR A 164 6.07 -2.28 -15.25
N GLN A 165 5.43 -1.35 -14.54
CA GLN A 165 4.36 -0.53 -15.08
C GLN A 165 4.86 0.36 -16.22
N ALA A 166 6.03 1.00 -16.08
CA ALA A 166 6.62 1.81 -17.14
C ALA A 166 6.87 0.99 -18.43
N VAL A 167 7.44 -0.22 -18.31
CA VAL A 167 7.66 -1.12 -19.45
C VAL A 167 6.34 -1.55 -20.09
N ALA A 168 5.31 -1.84 -19.29
CA ALA A 168 3.99 -2.19 -19.81
C ALA A 168 3.33 -1.01 -20.54
N SER A 169 3.44 0.20 -19.99
CA SER A 169 2.95 1.43 -20.60
C SER A 169 3.64 1.73 -21.93
N GLU A 170 4.96 1.62 -21.99
CA GLU A 170 5.72 1.81 -23.23
C GLU A 170 5.30 0.82 -24.33
N LYS A 171 5.12 -0.45 -23.97
CA LYS A 171 4.59 -1.47 -24.91
C LYS A 171 3.20 -1.10 -25.40
N LEU A 172 2.29 -0.71 -24.51
CA LEU A 172 0.93 -0.33 -24.89
C LEU A 172 0.95 0.90 -25.82
N GLU A 173 1.75 1.90 -25.48
CA GLU A 173 1.93 3.10 -26.30
C GLU A 173 2.46 2.77 -27.70
N SER A 174 3.45 1.87 -27.79
CA SER A 174 3.99 1.41 -29.09
C SER A 174 2.92 0.75 -29.97
N LEU A 175 2.04 -0.06 -29.39
CA LEU A 175 0.94 -0.74 -30.09
C LEU A 175 -0.11 0.27 -30.56
N VAL A 176 -0.48 1.21 -29.68
CA VAL A 176 -1.43 2.29 -30.01
C VAL A 176 -0.88 3.17 -31.13
N ASN A 177 0.39 3.57 -31.05
CA ASN A 177 1.07 4.36 -32.06
C ASN A 177 1.16 3.62 -33.40
N ALA A 178 1.49 2.33 -33.39
CA ALA A 178 1.46 1.50 -34.60
C ALA A 178 0.06 1.45 -35.24
N GLY A 179 -0.99 1.30 -34.42
CA GLY A 179 -2.39 1.33 -34.88
C GLY A 179 -2.80 2.70 -35.45
N ARG A 180 -2.35 3.79 -34.82
CA ARG A 180 -2.55 5.17 -35.30
C ARG A 180 -1.87 5.40 -36.65
N LEU A 181 -0.60 5.00 -36.80
CA LEU A 181 0.15 5.11 -38.05
C LEU A 181 -0.52 4.33 -39.18
N LYS A 182 -0.97 3.10 -38.92
CA LYS A 182 -1.72 2.30 -39.91
C LYS A 182 -2.98 3.02 -40.39
N ARG A 183 -3.75 3.63 -39.48
CA ARG A 183 -4.95 4.42 -39.83
C ARG A 183 -4.62 5.66 -40.66
N ILE A 184 -3.57 6.40 -40.29
CA ILE A 184 -3.10 7.57 -41.04
C ILE A 184 -2.68 7.18 -42.45
N ILE A 185 -1.87 6.12 -42.60
CA ILE A 185 -1.42 5.63 -43.91
C ILE A 185 -2.61 5.17 -44.76
N ALA A 186 -3.58 4.48 -44.17
CA ALA A 186 -4.79 4.05 -44.90
C ALA A 186 -5.61 5.26 -45.41
N ALA A 187 -5.81 6.27 -44.56
CA ALA A 187 -6.47 7.50 -44.95
C ALA A 187 -5.70 8.23 -46.07
N TRP A 188 -4.38 8.33 -45.95
CA TRP A 188 -3.54 8.96 -46.96
C TRP A 188 -3.58 8.22 -48.31
N ARG A 189 -3.60 6.88 -48.30
CA ARG A 189 -3.79 6.08 -49.52
C ARG A 189 -5.13 6.36 -50.22
N ASN A 190 -6.19 6.55 -49.45
CA ASN A 190 -7.50 6.93 -50.00
C ASN A 190 -7.45 8.31 -50.65
N VAL A 191 -6.85 9.30 -49.97
CA VAL A 191 -6.67 10.66 -50.52
C VAL A 191 -5.86 10.64 -51.82
N ILE A 192 -4.78 9.84 -51.90
CA ILE A 192 -4.00 9.68 -53.14
C ILE A 192 -4.85 9.05 -54.25
N LYS A 193 -5.64 8.03 -53.93
CA LYS A 193 -6.51 7.36 -54.89
C LYS A 193 -7.55 8.33 -55.45
N ASP A 194 -8.15 9.15 -54.58
CA ASP A 194 -9.13 10.14 -54.99
C ASP A 194 -8.48 11.28 -55.79
N SER A 195 -7.29 11.74 -55.40
CA SER A 195 -6.50 12.70 -56.20
C SER A 195 -6.21 12.18 -57.63
N LYS A 196 -5.82 10.90 -57.76
CA LYS A 196 -5.63 10.26 -59.08
C LYS A 196 -6.92 10.21 -59.89
N ARG A 197 -8.04 9.78 -59.30
CA ARG A 197 -9.36 9.76 -59.95
C ARG A 197 -9.77 11.15 -60.41
N THR A 198 -9.59 12.16 -59.58
CA THR A 198 -9.88 13.56 -59.90
C THR A 198 -9.03 14.04 -61.07
N LYS A 199 -7.73 13.73 -61.08
CA LYS A 199 -6.83 14.06 -62.20
C LYS A 199 -7.24 13.37 -63.51
N GLU A 200 -7.61 12.09 -63.44
CA GLU A 200 -8.11 11.34 -64.60
C GLU A 200 -9.44 11.90 -65.12
N TYR A 201 -10.36 12.25 -64.23
CA TYR A 201 -11.62 12.89 -64.57
C TYR A 201 -11.39 14.22 -65.32
N TYR A 202 -10.52 15.10 -64.81
CA TYR A 202 -10.17 16.34 -65.49
C TYR A 202 -9.49 16.11 -66.86
N LYS A 203 -8.64 15.08 -66.98
CA LYS A 203 -8.08 14.68 -68.28
C LYS A 203 -9.17 14.24 -69.26
N ARG A 204 -10.12 13.41 -68.84
CA ARG A 204 -11.25 12.95 -69.68
C ARG A 204 -12.13 14.10 -70.11
N LEU A 205 -12.44 15.04 -69.21
CA LEU A 205 -13.14 16.26 -69.57
C LEU A 205 -12.39 17.04 -70.65
N LYS A 206 -11.08 17.26 -70.47
CA LYS A 206 -10.27 18.00 -71.44
C LYS A 206 -10.22 17.30 -72.80
N MET A 207 -10.13 15.97 -72.85
CA MET A 207 -10.21 15.19 -74.09
C MET A 207 -11.60 15.27 -74.73
N GLY A 208 -12.67 15.17 -73.93
CA GLY A 208 -14.04 15.34 -74.42
C GLY A 208 -14.31 16.72 -75.02
N PHE A 209 -13.74 17.79 -74.44
CA PHE A 209 -13.78 19.13 -75.05
C PHE A 209 -13.03 19.19 -76.39
N ILE A 210 -11.89 18.50 -76.53
CA ILE A 210 -11.15 18.42 -77.80
C ILE A 210 -11.94 17.62 -78.84
N GLU A 211 -12.56 16.50 -78.45
CA GLU A 211 -13.39 15.67 -79.33
C GLU A 211 -14.68 16.38 -79.77
N ILE A 212 -15.32 17.14 -78.88
CA ILE A 212 -16.47 17.99 -79.22
C ILE A 212 -16.03 19.13 -80.14
N GLY A 213 -14.90 19.79 -79.87
CA GLY A 213 -14.34 20.81 -80.76
C GLY A 213 -14.03 20.27 -82.16
N ASN A 214 -13.52 19.04 -82.26
CA ASN A 214 -13.23 18.38 -83.53
C ASN A 214 -14.51 17.89 -84.25
N LYS A 215 -15.56 17.47 -83.53
CA LYS A 215 -16.86 17.09 -84.11
C LYS A 215 -17.70 18.28 -84.55
N VAL A 216 -17.62 19.42 -83.85
CA VAL A 216 -18.27 20.68 -84.26
C VAL A 216 -17.73 21.18 -85.61
N ASN A 217 -16.51 20.79 -85.98
CA ASN A 217 -15.95 21.07 -87.31
C ASN A 217 -16.47 20.13 -88.42
N GLN A 218 -17.34 19.15 -88.11
CA GLN A 218 -17.79 18.13 -89.07
C GLN A 218 -19.31 17.85 -89.04
N THR A 219 -20.16 18.72 -88.51
CA THR A 219 -21.62 18.55 -88.59
C THR A 219 -22.29 19.83 -89.06
N GLU A 220 -22.47 19.91 -90.38
CA GLU A 220 -23.44 20.80 -91.01
C GLU A 220 -24.86 20.40 -90.60
N GLU A 221 -25.71 21.44 -90.54
CA GLU A 221 -27.15 21.46 -90.25
C GLU A 221 -27.57 21.37 -88.78
N GLY A 222 -27.81 22.57 -88.23
CA GLY A 222 -28.52 22.79 -86.97
C GLY A 222 -27.64 23.18 -85.79
N CYS A 223 -26.67 24.09 -85.97
CA CYS A 223 -25.90 24.60 -84.84
C CYS A 223 -26.69 25.66 -84.06
N ASP A 224 -27.08 25.33 -82.83
CA ASP A 224 -27.55 26.30 -81.85
C ASP A 224 -26.53 27.42 -81.69
N ILE A 225 -26.95 28.69 -81.70
CA ILE A 225 -26.05 29.87 -81.56
C ILE A 225 -25.13 29.76 -80.33
N LEU A 226 -25.57 29.07 -79.27
CA LEU A 226 -24.79 28.82 -78.06
C LEU A 226 -23.64 27.80 -78.22
N SER A 227 -23.66 26.94 -79.24
CA SER A 227 -22.54 26.02 -79.55
C SER A 227 -21.38 26.71 -80.25
N MET A 228 -21.64 27.86 -80.88
CA MET A 228 -20.63 28.71 -81.55
C MET A 228 -19.91 29.65 -80.57
N LEU A 229 -20.42 29.80 -79.35
CA LEU A 229 -19.80 30.65 -78.34
C LEU A 229 -18.60 29.94 -77.67
N PRO A 230 -17.52 30.69 -77.39
CA PRO A 230 -16.46 30.25 -76.49
C PRO A 230 -17.03 29.72 -75.17
N SER A 231 -16.50 28.59 -74.68
CA SER A 231 -17.03 27.87 -73.52
C SER A 231 -17.11 28.73 -72.25
N ASN A 232 -16.20 29.70 -72.07
CA ASN A 232 -16.22 30.67 -70.98
C ASN A 232 -17.42 31.64 -71.03
N LEU A 233 -17.90 32.01 -72.22
CA LEU A 233 -19.08 32.86 -72.39
C LEU A 233 -20.36 32.07 -72.14
N SER A 234 -20.45 30.85 -72.68
CA SER A 234 -21.60 29.97 -72.42
C SER A 234 -21.73 29.68 -70.93
N LEU A 235 -20.63 29.36 -70.23
CA LEU A 235 -20.64 29.20 -68.77
C LEU A 235 -21.12 30.45 -68.03
N LYS A 236 -20.78 31.65 -68.52
CA LYS A 236 -21.25 32.89 -67.93
C LYS A 236 -22.75 33.07 -68.10
N ILE A 237 -23.32 32.67 -69.24
CA ILE A 237 -24.77 32.67 -69.50
C ILE A 237 -25.48 31.71 -68.56
N PHE A 238 -25.04 30.44 -68.50
CA PHE A 238 -25.65 29.42 -67.64
C PHE A 238 -25.56 29.77 -66.14
N ARG A 239 -24.57 30.57 -65.72
CA ARG A 239 -24.45 31.02 -64.32
C ARG A 239 -25.57 31.99 -63.88
N TYR A 240 -26.27 32.62 -64.82
CA TYR A 240 -27.43 33.47 -64.51
C TYR A 240 -28.75 32.70 -64.44
N LEU A 241 -28.75 31.42 -64.81
CA LEU A 241 -29.94 30.58 -64.76
C LEU A 241 -30.13 30.01 -63.36
N GLU A 242 -31.39 29.85 -62.98
CA GLU A 242 -31.75 29.16 -61.75
C GLU A 242 -31.53 27.65 -61.88
N LEU A 243 -31.63 26.95 -60.76
CA LEU A 243 -31.29 25.54 -60.66
C LEU A 243 -32.14 24.67 -61.60
N ARG A 244 -33.45 24.89 -61.63
CA ARG A 244 -34.39 24.16 -62.49
C ARG A 244 -34.15 24.47 -63.96
N ASP A 245 -33.89 25.74 -64.28
CA ASP A 245 -33.61 26.14 -65.65
C ASP A 245 -32.30 25.55 -66.16
N CYS A 246 -31.26 25.51 -65.33
CA CYS A 246 -30.02 24.78 -65.63
C CYS A 246 -30.30 23.30 -65.92
N LEU A 247 -31.15 22.63 -65.13
CA LEU A 247 -31.46 21.23 -65.35
C LEU A 247 -32.29 21.00 -66.62
N ASN A 248 -33.26 21.87 -66.91
CA ASN A 248 -34.04 21.82 -68.16
C ASN A 248 -33.14 22.05 -69.38
N CYS A 249 -32.20 23.00 -69.29
CA CYS A 249 -31.22 23.26 -70.34
C CYS A 249 -30.32 22.05 -70.63
N ALA A 250 -30.10 21.14 -69.67
CA ALA A 250 -29.32 19.92 -69.89
C ALA A 250 -30.06 18.88 -70.76
N GLU A 251 -31.37 19.05 -70.92
CA GLU A 251 -32.22 18.19 -71.74
C GLU A 251 -32.34 18.66 -73.19
N VAL A 252 -32.00 19.93 -73.48
CA VAL A 252 -32.13 20.55 -74.81
C VAL A 252 -31.24 19.88 -75.87
N CYS A 253 -29.92 19.84 -75.64
CA CYS A 253 -28.98 19.20 -76.56
C CYS A 253 -27.70 18.73 -75.84
N SER A 254 -26.88 17.95 -76.54
CA SER A 254 -25.68 17.31 -75.97
C SER A 254 -24.60 18.33 -75.56
N THR A 255 -24.47 19.45 -76.29
CA THR A 255 -23.53 20.54 -75.97
C THR A 255 -23.93 21.27 -74.69
N TRP A 256 -25.21 21.61 -74.52
CA TRP A 256 -25.70 22.28 -73.32
C TRP A 256 -25.59 21.36 -72.11
N ARG A 257 -25.93 20.07 -72.29
CA ARG A 257 -25.70 19.05 -71.25
C ARG A 257 -24.25 19.01 -70.81
N ALA A 258 -23.28 19.06 -71.74
CA ALA A 258 -21.86 19.05 -71.41
C ALA A 258 -21.41 20.32 -70.66
N ILE A 259 -21.93 21.49 -71.06
CA ILE A 259 -21.65 22.77 -70.38
C ILE A 259 -22.22 22.76 -68.96
N ILE A 260 -23.45 22.30 -68.81
CA ILE A 260 -24.11 22.21 -67.50
C ILE A 260 -23.43 21.18 -66.62
N GLN A 261 -22.96 20.05 -67.16
CA GLN A 261 -22.18 19.08 -66.39
C GLN A 261 -20.79 19.58 -66.00
N SER A 262 -20.35 20.75 -66.46
CA SER A 262 -19.11 21.35 -65.99
C SER A 262 -19.24 21.77 -64.51
N GLY A 263 -18.23 21.43 -63.72
CA GLY A 263 -18.30 21.58 -62.26
C GLY A 263 -18.41 23.02 -61.75
N THR A 264 -18.07 24.03 -62.55
CA THR A 264 -18.01 25.43 -62.09
C THR A 264 -19.39 26.00 -61.76
N LEU A 265 -20.43 25.54 -62.45
CA LEU A 265 -21.82 25.98 -62.25
C LEU A 265 -22.43 25.47 -60.93
N TRP A 266 -21.91 24.35 -60.41
CA TRP A 266 -22.47 23.65 -59.23
C TRP A 266 -21.73 23.97 -57.92
N SER A 267 -20.78 24.91 -57.95
CA SER A 267 -20.02 25.33 -56.76
C SER A 267 -20.91 25.96 -55.69
N GLN A 268 -21.98 26.63 -56.11
CA GLN A 268 -22.97 27.24 -55.24
C GLN A 268 -24.36 26.81 -55.69
N ILE A 269 -25.01 25.96 -54.89
CA ILE A 269 -26.38 25.50 -55.17
C ILE A 269 -27.33 26.20 -54.22
N ASN A 270 -28.35 26.85 -54.78
CA ASN A 270 -29.39 27.54 -54.03
C ASN A 270 -30.75 26.88 -54.23
N PHE A 271 -31.18 26.05 -53.28
CA PHE A 271 -32.51 25.41 -53.30
C PHE A 271 -33.61 26.31 -52.74
N SER A 272 -33.28 27.47 -52.14
CA SER A 272 -34.28 28.31 -51.47
C SER A 272 -35.30 28.96 -52.42
N VAL A 273 -34.91 29.21 -53.67
CA VAL A 273 -35.76 29.84 -54.69
C VAL A 273 -36.82 28.86 -55.19
N GLU A 274 -36.49 27.57 -55.24
CA GLU A 274 -37.34 26.49 -55.78
C GLU A 274 -37.75 25.49 -54.69
N LYS A 275 -37.91 25.97 -53.46
CA LYS A 275 -38.16 25.17 -52.26
C LYS A 275 -39.31 24.15 -52.38
N ASP A 276 -40.33 24.46 -53.19
CA ASP A 276 -41.51 23.62 -53.36
C ASP A 276 -41.32 22.55 -54.46
N TRP A 277 -40.39 22.78 -55.39
CA TRP A 277 -40.03 21.83 -56.45
C TRP A 277 -39.00 20.79 -55.98
N ILE A 278 -38.15 21.17 -55.03
CA ILE A 278 -37.09 20.31 -54.51
C ILE A 278 -37.66 19.29 -53.52
N THR A 279 -37.81 18.07 -54.01
CA THR A 279 -38.13 16.89 -53.19
C THR A 279 -36.85 16.20 -52.70
N GLU A 280 -36.97 15.37 -51.65
CA GLU A 280 -35.83 14.61 -51.12
C GLU A 280 -35.11 13.76 -52.20
N GLY A 281 -35.89 13.15 -53.10
CA GLY A 281 -35.36 12.35 -54.20
C GLY A 281 -34.58 13.18 -55.22
N LYS A 282 -35.11 14.34 -55.62
CA LYS A 282 -34.44 15.25 -56.57
C LYS A 282 -33.17 15.85 -55.98
N MET A 283 -33.23 16.26 -54.72
CA MET A 283 -32.06 16.75 -53.99
C MET A 283 -30.94 15.72 -53.95
N LYS A 284 -31.27 14.47 -53.59
CA LYS A 284 -30.29 13.38 -53.55
C LYS A 284 -29.67 13.12 -54.93
N GLN A 285 -30.49 13.12 -55.98
CA GLN A 285 -30.02 12.92 -57.35
C GLN A 285 -29.04 14.04 -57.78
N ILE A 286 -29.37 15.30 -57.52
CA ILE A 286 -28.52 16.45 -57.83
C ILE A 286 -27.20 16.37 -57.05
N LEU A 287 -27.27 16.15 -55.73
CA LEU A 287 -26.07 16.06 -54.89
C LEU A 287 -25.19 14.87 -55.23
N GLN A 288 -25.76 13.73 -55.65
CA GLN A 288 -24.97 12.58 -56.10
C GLN A 288 -24.26 12.86 -57.43
N ASN A 289 -24.93 13.51 -58.38
CA ASN A 289 -24.39 13.76 -59.70
C ASN A 289 -23.29 14.84 -59.69
N TYR A 290 -23.43 15.85 -58.83
CA TYR A 290 -22.55 17.02 -58.81
C TYR A 290 -21.71 17.14 -57.53
N ARG A 291 -21.72 16.11 -56.67
CA ARG A 291 -21.00 16.04 -55.38
C ARG A 291 -19.61 16.69 -55.38
N PRO A 292 -18.70 16.38 -56.33
CA PRO A 292 -17.31 16.82 -56.24
C PRO A 292 -17.13 18.34 -56.34
N PHE A 293 -18.17 19.05 -56.76
CA PHE A 293 -18.11 20.47 -57.05
C PHE A 293 -18.84 21.34 -56.05
N VAL A 294 -19.75 20.78 -55.23
CA VAL A 294 -20.58 21.56 -54.30
C VAL A 294 -19.74 22.07 -53.12
N ILE A 295 -19.59 23.39 -53.03
CA ILE A 295 -18.89 24.07 -51.93
C ILE A 295 -19.89 24.77 -51.02
N HIS A 296 -20.91 25.43 -51.59
CA HIS A 296 -21.95 26.13 -50.83
C HIS A 296 -23.33 25.60 -51.18
N LEU A 297 -24.11 25.27 -50.15
CA LEU A 297 -25.46 24.75 -50.27
C LEU A 297 -26.44 25.61 -49.46
N ASN A 298 -27.39 26.25 -50.12
CA ASN A 298 -28.46 27.00 -49.45
C ASN A 298 -29.77 26.22 -49.46
N LEU A 299 -30.30 25.92 -48.27
CA LEU A 299 -31.52 25.13 -48.02
C LEU A 299 -32.63 25.95 -47.36
N ARG A 300 -32.49 27.28 -47.33
CA ARG A 300 -33.43 28.15 -46.61
C ARG A 300 -34.85 27.96 -47.14
N GLY A 301 -35.79 27.63 -46.26
CA GLY A 301 -37.21 27.51 -46.61
C GLY A 301 -37.64 26.17 -47.22
N CYS A 302 -36.73 25.20 -47.39
CA CYS A 302 -37.06 23.85 -47.83
C CYS A 302 -37.69 23.03 -46.68
N THR A 303 -39.01 23.15 -46.49
CA THR A 303 -39.76 22.48 -45.41
C THR A 303 -40.05 21.01 -45.68
N THR A 304 -39.87 20.57 -46.92
CA THR A 304 -40.08 19.19 -47.39
C THR A 304 -38.93 18.24 -47.04
N LEU A 305 -37.78 18.77 -46.63
CA LEU A 305 -36.57 18.00 -46.33
C LEU A 305 -36.56 17.49 -44.89
N LYS A 306 -36.55 16.17 -44.69
CA LYS A 306 -36.52 15.56 -43.35
C LYS A 306 -35.11 15.12 -42.95
N GLY A 307 -34.99 14.60 -41.72
CA GLY A 307 -33.72 14.12 -41.14
C GLY A 307 -32.89 13.19 -42.03
N PRO A 308 -33.47 12.24 -42.79
CA PRO A 308 -32.72 11.39 -43.73
C PRO A 308 -32.01 12.18 -44.84
N SER A 309 -32.62 13.26 -45.34
CA SER A 309 -32.01 14.13 -46.36
C SER A 309 -30.84 14.92 -45.80
N LEU A 310 -30.93 15.40 -44.56
CA LEU A 310 -29.82 16.08 -43.89
C LEU A 310 -28.63 15.15 -43.64
N LYS A 311 -28.89 13.89 -43.28
CA LYS A 311 -27.85 12.86 -43.16
C LYS A 311 -27.15 12.62 -44.51
N CYS A 312 -27.93 12.49 -45.58
CA CYS A 312 -27.45 12.37 -46.95
C CYS A 312 -26.53 13.56 -47.34
N ILE A 313 -26.90 14.79 -46.99
CA ILE A 313 -26.03 15.97 -47.20
C ILE A 313 -24.73 15.85 -46.43
N SER A 314 -24.79 15.45 -45.15
CA SER A 314 -23.59 15.30 -44.33
C SER A 314 -22.61 14.25 -44.87
N GLU A 315 -23.12 13.20 -45.51
CA GLU A 315 -22.32 12.14 -46.14
C GLU A 315 -21.72 12.58 -47.48
N TYR A 316 -22.39 13.47 -48.21
CA TYR A 316 -21.97 13.91 -49.54
C TYR A 316 -21.10 15.18 -49.50
N CYS A 317 -21.32 16.09 -48.56
CA CYS A 317 -20.65 17.39 -48.44
C CYS A 317 -19.58 17.44 -47.32
N THR A 318 -18.92 16.31 -47.02
CA THR A 318 -17.78 16.30 -46.08
C THR A 318 -16.63 17.16 -46.61
N PHE A 319 -16.43 18.33 -46.01
CA PHE A 319 -15.25 19.17 -46.22
C PHE A 319 -14.00 18.40 -45.75
N ASN A 320 -13.16 17.98 -46.69
CA ASN A 320 -11.77 17.67 -46.39
C ASN A 320 -11.06 19.01 -46.14
N TYR A 321 -10.87 19.36 -44.87
CA TYR A 321 -9.92 20.38 -44.45
C TYR A 321 -8.49 19.86 -44.57
#